data_AF-A0A7M3M9K3-F1
#
_entry.id   AF-A0A7M3M9K3-F1
#
_cell.length_a   1.000
_cell.length_b   1.000
_cell.length_c   1.000
_cell.angle_alpha   90.00
_cell.angle_beta   90.00
_cell.angle_gamma   90.00
#
_symmetry.space_group_name_H-M   'P 1'
#
loop_
_entity.id
_entity.type
_entity.pdbx_description
1 polymer ?
#
loop_
_entity_poly.entity_id
_entity_poly.type
_entity_poly.pdbx_seq_one_letter_code
_entity_poly.pdbx_strand_id
1 'polypeptide(L)' 'MIRACLAQQDRVLCIQGRAGTGKTTVLGALAAIVQNSHGDKIMGCATGGAPAEKLNIEALMATSTIAGLLTRYR' A
#
# COMPACT_ATOMS: atom_id res chain seq x y z
N MET A 1 -12.86 -4.86 -5.69
CA MET A 1 -12.01 -4.64 -4.50
C MET A 1 -11.74 -3.15 -4.27
N ILE A 2 -11.18 -2.41 -5.23
CA ILE A 2 -10.85 -0.96 -5.09
C ILE A 2 -12.06 -0.13 -4.64
N ARG A 3 -13.20 -0.22 -5.34
CA ARG A 3 -14.43 0.52 -5.00
C ARG A 3 -14.90 0.26 -3.57
N ALA A 4 -14.79 -0.99 -3.10
CA ALA A 4 -15.17 -1.34 -1.74
C ALA A 4 -14.22 -0.71 -0.71
N CYS A 5 -12.93 -0.58 -1.02
CA CYS A 5 -11.95 0.07 -0.14
C CYS A 5 -12.17 1.58 -0.06
N LEU A 6 -12.38 2.23 -1.21
CA LEU A 6 -12.59 3.68 -1.28
C LEU A 6 -13.93 4.14 -0.68
N ALA A 7 -14.91 3.25 -0.57
CA ALA A 7 -16.21 3.55 0.01
C ALA A 7 -16.23 3.42 1.56
N GLN A 8 -15.20 2.83 2.17
CA GLN A 8 -15.13 2.72 3.63
C GLN A 8 -14.71 4.05 4.26
N GLN A 9 -15.27 4.34 5.44
CA GLN A 9 -14.83 5.45 6.31
C GLN A 9 -13.92 4.98 7.45
N ASP A 10 -13.59 3.68 7.48
CA ASP A 10 -12.74 3.09 8.51
C ASP A 10 -11.30 3.58 8.41
N ARG A 11 -10.67 3.83 9.57
CA ARG A 11 -9.24 4.19 9.64
C ARG A 11 -8.31 3.02 9.30
N VAL A 12 -8.78 1.79 9.48
CA VAL A 12 -8.00 0.57 9.23
C VAL A 12 -8.86 -0.41 8.46
N LEU A 13 -8.37 -0.85 7.31
CA LEU A 13 -9.03 -1.82 6.46
C LEU A 13 -8.11 -3.01 6.20
N CYS A 14 -8.61 -4.21 6.44
CA CYS A 14 -7.91 -5.45 6.12
C CYS A 14 -8.35 -5.99 4.77
N ILE A 15 -7.38 -6.22 3.88
CA ILE A 15 -7.62 -6.76 2.53
C ILE A 15 -6.98 -8.15 2.43
N GLN A 16 -7.82 -9.18 2.29
CA GLN A 16 -7.36 -10.55 2.11
C GLN A 16 -7.58 -11.02 0.66
N GLY A 17 -6.67 -11.84 0.15
CA GLY A 17 -6.80 -12.49 -1.14
C GLY A 17 -5.80 -13.62 -1.32
N ARG A 18 -6.19 -14.66 -2.06
CA ARG A 18 -5.31 -15.79 -2.41
C ARG A 18 -4.11 -15.33 -3.25
N ALA A 19 -3.12 -16.19 -3.43
CA ALA A 19 -2.02 -15.90 -4.37
C ALA A 19 -2.58 -15.62 -5.78
N GLY A 20 -1.98 -14.69 -6.51
CA GLY A 20 -2.39 -14.34 -7.88
C GLY A 20 -3.67 -13.50 -8.03
N THR A 21 -4.39 -13.16 -6.95
CA THR A 21 -5.65 -12.39 -7.05
C THR A 21 -5.48 -10.88 -7.28
N GLY A 22 -4.27 -10.42 -7.64
CA GLY A 22 -4.00 -9.01 -7.94
C GLY A 22 -3.94 -8.05 -6.74
N LYS A 23 -3.64 -8.54 -5.51
CA LYS A 23 -3.54 -7.69 -4.31
C LYS A 23 -2.58 -6.51 -4.50
N THR A 24 -1.41 -6.77 -5.08
CA THR A 24 -0.40 -5.74 -5.33
C THR A 24 -0.90 -4.70 -6.34
N THR A 25 -1.55 -5.16 -7.42
CA THR A 25 -2.18 -4.28 -8.42
C THR A 25 -3.27 -3.40 -7.82
N VAL A 26 -4.14 -3.98 -6.99
CA VAL A 26 -5.19 -3.24 -6.28
C VAL A 26 -4.59 -2.20 -5.34
N LEU A 27 -3.53 -2.56 -4.60
CA LEU A 27 -2.86 -1.65 -3.67
C LEU A 27 -2.23 -0.46 -4.41
N GLY A 28 -1.51 -0.71 -5.52
CA GLY A 28 -0.91 0.35 -6.33
C GLY A 28 -1.96 1.30 -6.93
N ALA A 29 -3.05 0.74 -7.47
CA ALA A 29 -4.16 1.54 -7.97
C ALA A 29 -4.83 2.38 -6.88
N LEU A 30 -5.01 1.82 -5.67
CA LEU A 30 -5.55 2.56 -4.53
C LEU A 30 -4.63 3.73 -4.13
N ALA A 31 -3.32 3.46 -4.02
CA ALA A 31 -2.32 4.48 -3.71
C ALA A 31 -2.34 5.63 -4.73
N ALA A 32 -2.34 5.30 -6.03
CA ALA A 32 -2.40 6.29 -7.11
C ALA A 32 -3.69 7.13 -7.06
N ILE A 33 -4.85 6.50 -6.84
CA ILE A 33 -6.12 7.22 -6.73
C ILE A 33 -6.09 8.19 -5.56
N VAL A 34 -5.71 7.72 -4.36
CA VAL A 34 -5.71 8.57 -3.15
C VAL A 34 -4.71 9.72 -3.30
N GLN A 35 -3.51 9.44 -3.79
CA GLN A 35 -2.48 10.45 -4.01
C GLN A 35 -2.93 11.54 -5.00
N ASN A 36 -3.59 11.15 -6.09
CA ASN A 36 -4.07 12.09 -7.11
C ASN A 36 -5.35 12.84 -6.71
N SER A 37 -6.19 12.25 -5.85
CA SER A 37 -7.51 12.81 -5.51
C SER A 37 -7.49 13.69 -4.27
N HIS A 38 -6.67 13.34 -3.28
CA HIS A 38 -6.63 14.01 -1.97
C HIS A 38 -5.30 14.72 -1.70
N GLY A 39 -4.27 14.49 -2.52
CA GLY A 39 -2.94 15.05 -2.31
C GLY A 39 -2.19 14.42 -1.13
N ASP A 40 -2.73 13.34 -0.55
CA ASP A 40 -2.12 12.66 0.57
C ASP A 40 -0.82 11.97 0.17
N LYS A 41 0.16 12.01 1.08
CA LYS A 41 1.40 11.27 0.92
C LYS A 41 1.17 9.81 1.27
N ILE A 42 1.15 8.96 0.25
CA ILE A 42 1.01 7.52 0.42
C ILE A 42 2.38 6.85 0.52
N MET A 43 2.51 5.92 1.46
CA MET A 43 3.72 5.13 1.65
C MET A 43 3.37 3.66 1.88
N GLY A 44 4.09 2.80 1.18
CA GLY A 44 4.09 1.37 1.43
C GLY A 44 5.00 0.97 2.57
N CYS A 45 4.60 -0.09 3.27
CA CYS A 45 5.52 -0.80 4.15
C CYS A 45 5.38 -2.31 3.98
N ALA A 46 6.49 -3.02 4.18
CA ALA A 46 6.54 -4.47 4.23
C ALA A 46 7.46 -4.95 5.36
N THR A 47 7.36 -6.23 5.72
CA THR A 47 8.06 -6.81 6.88
C THR A 47 9.57 -6.99 6.69
N GLY A 48 10.07 -6.94 5.44
CA GLY A 48 11.49 -7.10 5.15
C GLY A 48 11.89 -6.44 3.83
N GLY A 49 13.20 -6.43 3.54
CA GLY A 49 13.77 -5.77 2.37
C GLY A 49 13.25 -6.28 1.04
N ALA A 50 13.37 -7.59 0.78
CA ALA A 50 12.90 -8.19 -0.48
C ALA A 50 11.38 -8.01 -0.72
N PRO A 51 10.49 -8.21 0.28
CA PRO A 51 9.07 -7.86 0.13
C PRO A 51 8.82 -6.38 -0.15
N ALA A 52 9.58 -5.47 0.48
CA ALA A 52 9.44 -4.02 0.28
C ALA A 52 9.89 -3.61 -1.14
N GLU A 53 11.00 -4.15 -1.63
CA GLU A 53 11.50 -3.92 -2.98
C GLU A 53 10.52 -4.42 -4.03
N LYS A 54 10.02 -5.64 -3.85
CA LYS A 54 8.99 -6.21 -4.73
C LYS A 54 7.73 -5.35 -4.77
N LEU A 55 7.27 -4.90 -3.60
CA LEU A 55 6.10 -4.04 -3.49
C LEU A 55 6.34 -2.68 -4.16
N ASN A 56 7.52 -2.10 -4.02
CA ASN A 56 7.90 -0.85 -4.68
C ASN A 56 7.80 -0.96 -6.20
N ILE A 57 8.33 -2.06 -6.77
CA ILE A 57 8.34 -2.31 -8.22
C ILE A 57 6.92 -2.61 -8.73
N GLU A 58 6.20 -3.51 -8.07
CA GLU A 58 4.91 -4.01 -8.58
C GLU A 58 3.74 -3.07 -8.32
N ALA A 59 3.73 -2.35 -7.19
CA ALA A 59 2.66 -1.40 -6.86
C ALA A 59 2.99 0.04 -7.28
N LEU A 60 4.19 0.28 -7.83
CA LEU A 60 4.65 1.59 -8.32
C LEU A 60 4.50 2.70 -7.27
N MET A 61 4.81 2.38 -6.01
CA MET A 61 4.63 3.28 -4.88
C MET A 61 5.82 3.24 -3.95
N ALA A 62 6.20 4.41 -3.42
CA ALA A 62 7.31 4.53 -2.48
C ALA A 62 7.11 3.61 -1.28
N THR A 63 7.99 2.63 -1.12
CA THR A 63 7.87 1.59 -0.11
C THR A 63 9.14 1.48 0.73
N SER A 64 8.97 1.22 2.03
CA SER A 64 10.07 0.93 2.95
C SER A 64 9.79 -0.33 3.76
N THR A 65 10.75 -0.77 4.57
CA THR A 65 10.47 -1.80 5.59
C THR A 65 9.72 -1.16 6.77
N ILE A 66 8.90 -1.93 7.48
CA ILE A 66 8.23 -1.46 8.71
C ILE A 66 9.27 -0.91 9.71
N ALA A 67 10.41 -1.60 9.87
CA ALA A 67 11.49 -1.15 10.74
C ALA A 67 12.06 0.21 10.29
N GLY A 68 12.29 0.39 8.98
CA GLY A 68 12.77 1.65 8.41
C GLY A 68 11.77 2.79 8.60
N LEU A 69 10.48 2.52 8.37
CA LEU A 69 9.40 3.48 8.60
C LEU A 69 9.36 3.92 10.06
N LEU A 70 9.32 2.98 11.01
CA LEU A 70 9.21 3.27 12.44
C LEU A 70 10.44 4.02 12.98
N THR A 71 11.63 3.76 12.42
CA THR A 71 12.85 4.49 12.80
C THR A 71 12.81 5.95 12.34
N ARG A 72 12.18 6.24 11.20
CA ARG A 72 12.07 7.60 10.64
C ARG A 72 11.14 8.52 11.43
N TYR A 73 10.15 7.94 12.13
CA TYR A 73 9.13 8.66 12.89
C TYR A 73 9.24 8.47 14.41
N ARG A 74 10.37 7.93 14.87
CA ARG A 74 10.77 7.92 16.28
C ARG A 74 11.42 9.23 16.65
#